data_AF-A0A7W8K8Y9-F1
#
_entry.id   AF-A0A7W8K8Y9-F1
#
_cell.length_a   1.000
_cell.length_b   1.000
_cell.length_c   1.000
_cell.angle_alpha   90.00
_cell.angle_beta   90.00
_cell.angle_gamma   90.00
#
_symmetry.space_group_name_H-M   'P 1'
#
loop_
_entity.id
_entity.type
_entity.pdbx_description
1 polymer ?
#
loop_
_entity_poly.entity_id
_entity_poly.type
_entity_poly.pdbx_seq_one_letter_code
_entity_poly.pdbx_strand_id
1 'polypeptide(L)'
;MPTELEVLAPTHQSYRGLLLQPSGPIFADERRIGHWLGSDGALRCKRFLTLAAERGNQLAVAPEYCVPIETLEACIFEEVFPQARAIWILGCESLTPSALKQFTASVAGRCTVIHEPIDGPAVQGTYYDAVAYCFCTNDATGNARKVVIFQFKTGPSRDPHFLENEHLKIGSVIYQFKNADNLLGLSAIICSDAFTLPQNRDLCRQLTDRATLVHIQLNPNPRHLDYRQYRADTFSKQPGLSNCDIICLNWARNILQYGHGDEEERWNNIGGSAWYLPHDRCSTHDEEVLRNDSRGLYYALLEKRRHVLLFHYDEAVFELTVPKVVNDGPAVQANTIGPVVSARLTWDSLNSGWQEDNNSPDAGFTELLAGDPIVTEAFAPLLAAEDRLSIERAIALSSGQAELNESWHVVGKLEAFQMKPDEVVYRTTFCSGQPIPDTTLSFSSVTAGANP
;
A
#
# COMPACT_ATOMS: atom_id res chain seq x y z
N MET A 1 18.69 26.80 6.92
CA MET A 1 18.95 25.43 6.41
C MET A 1 17.70 25.01 5.65
N PRO A 2 17.79 24.52 4.41
CA PRO A 2 16.62 23.98 3.71
C PRO A 2 16.02 22.81 4.52
N THR A 3 14.69 22.82 4.67
CA THR A 3 13.96 21.80 5.43
C THR A 3 13.77 20.57 4.55
N GLU A 4 14.74 19.67 4.55
CA GLU A 4 14.66 18.42 3.78
C GLU A 4 13.58 17.49 4.34
N LEU A 5 12.79 16.85 3.46
CA LEU A 5 11.81 15.84 3.84
C LEU A 5 12.52 14.66 4.50
N GLU A 6 12.02 14.20 5.64
CA GLU A 6 12.67 13.17 6.43
C GLU A 6 12.84 11.90 5.61
N VAL A 7 11.81 11.44 4.89
CA VAL A 7 11.87 10.28 3.97
C VAL A 7 13.01 10.35 2.93
N LEU A 8 13.48 11.56 2.60
CA LEU A 8 14.58 11.81 1.65
C LEU A 8 15.93 12.08 2.32
N ALA A 9 16.00 12.13 3.65
CA ALA A 9 17.24 12.30 4.39
C ALA A 9 18.03 10.98 4.37
N PRO A 10 19.23 10.92 3.76
CA PRO A 10 19.98 9.67 3.54
C PRO A 10 20.74 9.20 4.79
N THR A 11 20.08 9.22 5.95
CA THR A 11 20.70 8.86 7.24
C THR A 11 20.31 7.44 7.67
N HIS A 12 21.00 6.91 8.70
CA HIS A 12 20.66 5.63 9.30
C HIS A 12 19.33 5.64 10.09
N GLN A 13 18.77 6.82 10.38
CA GLN A 13 17.53 6.93 11.13
C GLN A 13 16.34 6.56 10.25
N SER A 14 15.47 5.67 10.72
CA SER A 14 14.22 5.34 10.04
C SER A 14 13.23 6.51 10.10
N TYR A 15 12.28 6.56 9.16
CA TYR A 15 11.11 7.43 9.26
C TYR A 15 9.87 6.64 9.69
N ARG A 16 8.86 7.34 10.17
CA ARG A 16 7.52 6.79 10.45
C ARG A 16 6.59 7.03 9.27
N GLY A 17 6.02 5.96 8.76
CA GLY A 17 4.97 5.97 7.74
C GLY A 17 3.59 5.71 8.35
N LEU A 18 2.55 6.24 7.74
CA LEU A 18 1.15 5.96 8.07
C LEU A 18 0.37 5.70 6.77
N LEU A 19 -0.10 4.48 6.54
CA LEU A 19 -0.76 4.09 5.30
C LEU A 19 -2.22 3.74 5.58
N LEU A 20 -3.15 4.38 4.86
CA LEU A 20 -4.58 4.08 4.93
C LEU A 20 -4.96 3.03 3.88
N GLN A 21 -5.61 1.96 4.31
CA GLN A 21 -6.33 1.03 3.44
C GLN A 21 -7.81 1.08 3.82
N PRO A 22 -8.64 1.88 3.12
CA PRO A 22 -10.06 2.02 3.43
C PRO A 22 -10.86 0.84 2.89
N SER A 23 -11.98 0.52 3.51
CA SER A 23 -13.01 -0.34 2.89
C SER A 23 -14.00 0.47 2.07
N GLY A 24 -14.69 -0.23 1.17
CA GLY A 24 -15.92 0.29 0.55
C GLY A 24 -17.07 0.43 1.58
N PRO A 25 -18.27 0.82 1.11
CA PRO A 25 -18.64 0.96 -0.29
C PRO A 25 -18.09 2.21 -0.99
N ILE A 26 -17.93 2.11 -2.30
CA ILE A 26 -17.59 3.23 -3.20
C ILE A 26 -18.79 3.60 -4.08
N PHE A 27 -18.72 4.77 -4.68
CA PHE A 27 -19.58 5.19 -5.76
C PHE A 27 -18.76 5.49 -7.00
N ALA A 28 -19.28 5.11 -8.16
CA ALA A 28 -18.68 5.41 -9.44
C ALA A 28 -19.77 5.62 -10.50
N ASP A 29 -19.79 6.82 -11.09
CA ASP A 29 -20.62 7.17 -12.25
C ASP A 29 -19.86 8.11 -13.20
N GLU A 30 -20.54 8.68 -14.20
CA GLU A 30 -19.95 9.61 -15.16
C GLU A 30 -19.47 10.95 -14.54
N ARG A 31 -19.80 11.21 -13.27
CA ARG A 31 -19.59 12.50 -12.60
C ARG A 31 -18.58 12.40 -11.48
N ARG A 32 -18.55 11.31 -10.73
CA ARG A 32 -17.62 11.13 -9.60
C ARG A 32 -17.28 9.67 -9.33
N ILE A 33 -16.08 9.48 -8.82
CA ILE A 33 -15.60 8.26 -8.18
C ILE A 33 -15.09 8.64 -6.79
N GLY A 34 -15.48 7.88 -5.78
CA GLY A 34 -15.11 8.13 -4.38
C GLY A 34 -15.92 7.30 -3.39
N HIS A 35 -15.96 7.72 -2.14
CA HIS A 35 -16.80 7.07 -1.13
C HIS A 35 -18.28 7.16 -1.49
N TRP A 36 -19.03 6.08 -1.25
CA TRP A 36 -20.49 6.09 -1.43
C TRP A 36 -21.16 7.08 -0.50
N LEU A 37 -20.93 6.91 0.80
CA LEU A 37 -21.37 7.81 1.85
C LEU A 37 -20.28 8.87 2.09
N GLY A 38 -20.32 9.94 1.31
CA GLY A 38 -19.28 10.97 1.31
C GLY A 38 -18.97 11.54 2.70
N SER A 39 -19.95 11.67 3.61
CA SER A 39 -19.71 12.16 4.97
C SER A 39 -18.94 11.17 5.86
N ASP A 40 -19.19 9.87 5.74
CA ASP A 40 -18.46 8.83 6.50
C ASP A 40 -17.02 8.71 5.98
N GLY A 41 -16.86 8.68 4.65
CA GLY A 41 -15.55 8.69 3.99
C GLY A 41 -14.72 9.92 4.38
N ALA A 42 -15.32 11.11 4.32
CA ALA A 42 -14.68 12.35 4.76
C ALA A 42 -14.27 12.31 6.23
N LEU A 43 -15.11 11.77 7.12
CA LEU A 43 -14.79 11.65 8.54
C LEU A 43 -13.61 10.70 8.79
N ARG A 44 -13.61 9.53 8.16
CA ARG A 44 -12.51 8.55 8.24
C ARG A 44 -11.19 9.12 7.73
N CYS A 45 -11.22 9.80 6.58
CA CYS A 45 -10.07 10.49 6.01
C CYS A 45 -9.57 11.61 6.94
N LYS A 46 -10.47 12.44 7.46
CA LYS A 46 -10.11 13.52 8.41
C LYS A 46 -9.44 12.95 9.66
N ARG A 47 -9.98 11.86 10.23
CA ARG A 47 -9.40 11.19 11.40
C ARG A 47 -8.03 10.59 11.08
N PHE A 48 -7.83 10.02 9.90
CA PHE A 48 -6.52 9.54 9.45
C PHE A 48 -5.49 10.68 9.34
N LEU A 49 -5.85 11.81 8.73
CA LEU A 49 -4.95 12.96 8.60
C LEU A 49 -4.65 13.63 9.95
N THR A 50 -5.64 13.69 10.84
CA THR A 50 -5.46 14.15 12.22
C THR A 50 -4.46 13.25 12.96
N LEU A 51 -4.63 11.92 12.83
CA LEU A 51 -3.71 10.95 13.41
C LEU A 51 -2.27 11.14 12.90
N ALA A 52 -2.11 11.32 11.59
CA ALA A 52 -0.80 11.55 10.97
C ALA A 52 -0.11 12.82 11.52
N ALA A 53 -0.87 13.89 11.71
CA ALA A 53 -0.37 15.16 12.25
C ALA A 53 -0.01 15.05 13.74
N GLU A 54 -0.89 14.45 14.54
CA GLU A 54 -0.73 14.29 16.00
C GLU A 54 0.42 13.35 16.35
N ARG A 55 0.52 12.21 15.65
CA ARG A 55 1.61 11.25 15.86
C ARG A 55 2.91 11.73 15.24
N GLY A 56 2.88 12.72 14.34
CA GLY A 56 4.07 13.25 13.66
C GLY A 56 4.69 12.25 12.69
N ASN A 57 3.85 11.50 11.95
CA ASN A 57 4.31 10.61 10.89
C ASN A 57 4.93 11.44 9.77
N GLN A 58 6.10 11.03 9.28
CA GLN A 58 6.83 11.79 8.27
C GLN A 58 6.45 11.43 6.83
N LEU A 59 5.78 10.29 6.64
CA LEU A 59 5.08 9.94 5.41
C LEU A 59 3.66 9.51 5.78
N ALA A 60 2.64 10.09 5.16
CA ALA A 60 1.28 9.56 5.22
C ALA A 60 0.76 9.32 3.80
N VAL A 61 0.07 8.21 3.57
CA VAL A 61 -0.44 7.84 2.24
C VAL A 61 -1.88 7.36 2.30
N ALA A 62 -2.72 7.86 1.39
CA ALA A 62 -4.07 7.37 1.12
C ALA A 62 -4.19 6.93 -0.35
N PRO A 63 -4.99 5.89 -0.67
CA PRO A 63 -5.07 5.32 -2.01
C PRO A 63 -5.87 6.22 -2.96
N GLU A 64 -5.89 5.85 -4.24
CA GLU A 64 -6.65 6.51 -5.31
C GLU A 64 -8.14 6.65 -4.96
N TYR A 65 -8.79 7.74 -5.39
CA TYR A 65 -10.21 8.02 -5.14
C TYR A 65 -10.66 8.01 -3.67
N CYS A 66 -9.76 8.28 -2.73
CA CYS A 66 -10.07 8.17 -1.30
C CYS A 66 -10.42 9.51 -0.64
N VAL A 67 -9.53 10.50 -0.70
CA VAL A 67 -9.64 11.70 0.13
C VAL A 67 -10.53 12.76 -0.55
N PRO A 68 -11.68 13.15 0.04
CA PRO A 68 -12.49 14.24 -0.51
C PRO A 68 -11.74 15.57 -0.44
N ILE A 69 -11.89 16.42 -1.46
CA ILE A 69 -11.16 17.70 -1.53
C ILE A 69 -11.56 18.65 -0.37
N GLU A 70 -12.80 18.59 0.08
CA GLU A 70 -13.33 19.34 1.21
C GLU A 70 -12.67 18.90 2.53
N THR A 71 -12.26 17.63 2.64
CA THR A 71 -11.51 17.14 3.80
C THR A 71 -10.12 17.77 3.85
N LEU A 72 -9.43 17.85 2.71
CA LEU A 72 -8.14 18.52 2.61
C LEU A 72 -8.26 20.02 2.89
N GLU A 73 -9.30 20.67 2.35
CA GLU A 73 -9.60 22.07 2.63
C GLU A 73 -9.79 22.31 4.14
N ALA A 74 -10.65 21.53 4.80
CA ALA A 74 -10.89 21.62 6.23
C ALA A 74 -9.60 21.45 7.04
N CYS A 75 -8.76 20.48 6.67
CA CYS A 75 -7.45 20.24 7.29
C CYS A 75 -6.53 21.47 7.20
N ILE A 76 -6.51 22.17 6.06
CA ILE A 76 -5.73 23.41 5.90
C ILE A 76 -6.24 24.51 6.83
N PHE A 77 -7.56 24.70 6.94
CA PHE A 77 -8.17 25.73 7.79
C PHE A 77 -8.06 25.43 9.29
N GLU A 78 -8.12 24.16 9.67
CA GLU A 78 -8.01 23.68 11.05
C GLU A 78 -6.56 23.49 11.51
N GLU A 79 -5.58 23.83 10.67
CA GLU A 79 -4.15 23.65 10.94
C GLU A 79 -3.73 22.17 11.18
N VAL A 80 -4.52 21.23 10.66
CA VAL A 80 -4.20 19.80 10.58
C VAL A 80 -3.44 19.56 9.28
N PHE A 81 -2.12 19.71 9.32
CA PHE A 81 -1.26 19.64 8.12
C PHE A 81 0.07 18.97 8.47
N PRO A 82 0.82 18.39 7.50
CA PRO A 82 2.08 17.74 7.82
C PRO A 82 3.06 18.72 8.45
N GLN A 83 3.73 18.26 9.51
CA GLN A 83 4.77 19.02 10.20
C GLN A 83 5.97 19.27 9.27
N ALA A 84 6.89 20.13 9.71
CA ALA A 84 8.17 20.31 9.02
C ALA A 84 8.86 18.96 8.78
N ARG A 85 9.45 18.78 7.59
CA ARG A 85 10.09 17.53 7.13
C ARG A 85 9.12 16.35 6.88
N ALA A 86 7.81 16.51 7.03
CA ALA A 86 6.82 15.48 6.69
C ALA A 86 6.16 15.76 5.33
N ILE A 87 5.66 14.70 4.69
CA ILE A 87 4.88 14.76 3.45
C ILE A 87 3.68 13.81 3.52
N TRP A 88 2.53 14.26 3.03
CA TRP A 88 1.37 13.41 2.76
C TRP A 88 1.21 13.21 1.25
N ILE A 89 0.87 12.00 0.83
CA ILE A 89 0.58 11.60 -0.55
C ILE A 89 -0.86 11.07 -0.57
N LEU A 90 -1.80 11.90 -1.00
CA LEU A 90 -3.22 11.62 -0.83
C LEU A 90 -3.88 11.41 -2.19
N GLY A 91 -4.32 10.18 -2.50
CA GLY A 91 -5.21 9.97 -3.62
C GLY A 91 -6.58 10.60 -3.33
N CYS A 92 -6.96 11.57 -4.15
CA CYS A 92 -8.19 12.33 -3.97
C CYS A 92 -9.37 11.64 -4.66
N GLU A 93 -10.59 11.86 -4.17
CA GLU A 93 -11.80 11.61 -4.96
C GLU A 93 -11.80 12.42 -6.27
N SER A 94 -12.67 12.05 -7.22
CA SER A 94 -12.81 12.74 -8.50
C SER A 94 -12.93 14.26 -8.32
N LEU A 95 -12.03 15.00 -8.99
CA LEU A 95 -11.89 16.44 -8.83
C LEU A 95 -12.29 17.17 -10.11
N THR A 96 -13.41 17.89 -10.11
CA THR A 96 -13.80 18.70 -11.28
C THR A 96 -12.90 19.94 -11.43
N PRO A 97 -12.73 20.49 -12.64
CA PRO A 97 -11.98 21.74 -12.83
C PRO A 97 -12.52 22.91 -12.00
N SER A 98 -13.84 22.99 -11.83
CA SER A 98 -14.49 23.99 -10.98
C SER A 98 -14.16 23.80 -9.51
N ALA A 99 -14.17 22.55 -9.02
CA ALA A 99 -13.82 22.24 -7.64
C ALA A 99 -12.34 22.55 -7.36
N LEU A 100 -11.42 22.23 -8.27
CA LEU A 100 -10.00 22.60 -8.16
C LEU A 100 -9.80 24.12 -8.13
N LYS A 101 -10.51 24.86 -9.00
CA LYS A 101 -10.45 26.33 -8.99
C LYS A 101 -11.01 26.91 -7.69
N GLN A 102 -12.11 26.36 -7.18
CA GLN A 102 -12.71 26.78 -5.93
C GLN A 102 -11.78 26.51 -4.75
N PHE A 103 -11.24 25.30 -4.64
CA PHE A 103 -10.25 24.92 -3.63
C PHE A 103 -9.05 25.86 -3.66
N THR A 104 -8.48 26.11 -4.84
CA THR A 104 -7.32 27.00 -5.00
C THR A 104 -7.62 28.42 -4.53
N ALA A 105 -8.83 28.93 -4.82
CA ALA A 105 -9.26 30.24 -4.38
C ALA A 105 -9.53 30.31 -2.87
N SER A 106 -10.10 29.25 -2.28
CA SER A 106 -10.48 29.24 -0.86
C SER A 106 -9.28 29.14 0.07
N VAL A 107 -8.25 28.37 -0.30
CA VAL A 107 -7.02 28.24 0.49
C VAL A 107 -5.98 29.32 0.19
N ALA A 108 -6.28 30.25 -0.71
CA ALA A 108 -5.37 31.32 -1.10
C ALA A 108 -4.91 32.14 0.12
N GLY A 109 -3.60 32.35 0.24
CA GLY A 109 -2.98 33.02 1.38
C GLY A 109 -2.70 32.13 2.59
N ARG A 110 -3.27 30.92 2.65
CA ARG A 110 -2.97 29.89 3.68
C ARG A 110 -2.09 28.76 3.14
N CYS A 111 -2.33 28.38 1.89
CA CYS A 111 -1.61 27.32 1.20
C CYS A 111 -1.26 27.74 -0.23
N THR A 112 -0.07 27.39 -0.69
CA THR A 112 0.30 27.46 -2.10
C THR A 112 -0.18 26.19 -2.80
N VAL A 113 -0.95 26.34 -3.87
CA VAL A 113 -1.41 25.23 -4.70
C VAL A 113 -0.63 25.24 -6.01
N ILE A 114 -0.08 24.09 -6.40
CA ILE A 114 0.68 23.89 -7.63
C ILE A 114 0.04 22.73 -8.39
N HIS A 115 -0.13 22.89 -9.69
CA HIS A 115 -0.54 21.82 -10.59
C HIS A 115 -0.06 22.17 -12.00
N GLU A 116 -0.07 21.21 -12.91
CA GLU A 116 0.23 21.49 -14.32
C GLU A 116 -0.85 22.42 -14.93
N PRO A 117 -0.54 23.21 -15.97
CA PRO A 117 -1.53 24.05 -16.64
C PRO A 117 -2.73 23.23 -17.12
N ILE A 118 -3.94 23.74 -16.85
CA ILE A 118 -5.20 23.12 -17.26
C ILE A 118 -5.55 23.64 -18.66
N ASP A 119 -4.73 23.27 -19.65
CA ASP A 119 -4.83 23.79 -21.02
C ASP A 119 -5.46 22.78 -22.00
N GLY A 120 -6.02 21.68 -21.49
CA GLY A 120 -6.70 20.67 -22.30
C GLY A 120 -7.95 21.23 -23.01
N PRO A 121 -8.32 20.70 -24.19
CA PRO A 121 -9.53 21.12 -24.87
C PRO A 121 -10.76 20.94 -23.96
N ALA A 122 -11.69 21.89 -24.01
CA ALA A 122 -12.91 21.89 -23.19
C ALA A 122 -13.76 20.60 -23.30
N VAL A 123 -13.51 19.79 -24.33
CA VAL A 123 -14.24 18.56 -24.68
C VAL A 123 -13.70 17.30 -23.98
N GLN A 124 -12.53 17.35 -23.34
CA GLN A 124 -11.93 16.16 -22.74
C GLN A 124 -12.47 15.93 -21.32
N GLY A 125 -13.35 14.96 -21.07
CA GLY A 125 -13.74 14.52 -19.72
C GLY A 125 -14.40 15.56 -18.79
N THR A 126 -14.87 15.11 -17.63
CA THR A 126 -15.62 15.90 -16.62
C THR A 126 -14.82 16.11 -15.33
N TYR A 127 -13.92 15.20 -14.96
CA TYR A 127 -13.13 15.25 -13.72
C TYR A 127 -11.68 14.83 -13.92
N TYR A 128 -10.84 15.17 -12.94
CA TYR A 128 -9.50 14.64 -12.75
C TYR A 128 -9.51 13.53 -11.72
N ASP A 129 -8.62 12.57 -11.89
CA ASP A 129 -8.08 11.75 -10.82
C ASP A 129 -6.73 12.34 -10.42
N ALA A 130 -6.56 12.63 -9.13
CA ALA A 130 -5.45 13.40 -8.64
C ALA A 130 -4.82 12.78 -7.39
N VAL A 131 -3.50 12.86 -7.32
CA VAL A 131 -2.76 12.71 -6.06
C VAL A 131 -2.30 14.09 -5.58
N ALA A 132 -2.58 14.41 -4.32
CA ALA A 132 -2.14 15.62 -3.64
C ALA A 132 -0.91 15.34 -2.77
N TYR A 133 0.21 15.98 -3.10
CA TYR A 133 1.38 16.02 -2.23
C TYR A 133 1.26 17.22 -1.29
N CYS A 134 1.12 16.99 0.01
CA CYS A 134 0.98 18.04 1.03
C CYS A 134 2.24 18.10 1.90
N PHE A 135 2.87 19.27 2.03
CA PHE A 135 4.07 19.44 2.87
C PHE A 135 4.30 20.89 3.27
N CYS A 136 5.10 21.11 4.31
CA CYS A 136 5.57 22.44 4.71
C CYS A 136 6.99 22.69 4.21
N THR A 137 7.25 23.89 3.70
CA THR A 137 8.57 24.38 3.29
C THR A 137 8.77 25.84 3.72
N ASN A 138 9.90 26.44 3.40
CA ASN A 138 10.14 27.87 3.59
C ASN A 138 10.22 28.58 2.25
N ASP A 139 9.68 29.80 2.17
CA ASP A 139 9.92 30.67 1.01
C ASP A 139 11.36 31.23 1.01
N ALA A 140 11.70 31.99 -0.03
CA ALA A 140 13.03 32.60 -0.18
C ALA A 140 13.41 33.57 0.97
N THR A 141 12.43 34.05 1.74
CA THR A 141 12.65 34.92 2.91
C THR A 141 12.71 34.14 4.23
N GLY A 142 12.55 32.82 4.18
CA GLY A 142 12.59 31.95 5.36
C GLY A 142 11.24 31.78 6.07
N ASN A 143 10.14 32.30 5.53
CA ASN A 143 8.82 32.14 6.13
C ASN A 143 8.23 30.77 5.79
N ALA A 144 7.63 30.10 6.77
CA ALA A 144 6.96 28.82 6.57
C ALA A 144 5.78 28.95 5.59
N ARG A 145 5.65 27.96 4.70
CA ARG A 145 4.61 27.84 3.67
C ARG A 145 4.07 26.43 3.64
N LYS A 146 2.75 26.29 3.67
CA LYS A 146 2.05 25.07 3.29
C LYS A 146 1.98 24.99 1.77
N VAL A 147 2.27 23.82 1.22
CA VAL A 147 2.21 23.56 -0.22
C VAL A 147 1.37 22.31 -0.47
N VAL A 148 0.47 22.40 -1.45
CA VAL A 148 -0.23 21.26 -2.04
C VAL A 148 0.13 21.22 -3.52
N ILE A 149 0.69 20.10 -3.97
CA ILE A 149 0.93 19.84 -5.40
C ILE A 149 -0.07 18.80 -5.88
N PHE A 150 -0.89 19.12 -6.88
CA PHE A 150 -1.72 18.13 -7.56
C PHE A 150 -0.99 17.59 -8.79
N GLN A 151 -0.91 16.26 -8.84
CA GLN A 151 -0.53 15.48 -10.01
C GLN A 151 -1.79 14.79 -10.52
N PHE A 152 -2.07 14.91 -11.82
CA PHE A 152 -3.21 14.24 -12.43
C PHE A 152 -2.79 12.93 -13.09
N LYS A 153 -3.67 11.93 -13.03
CA LYS A 153 -3.47 10.62 -13.65
C LYS A 153 -3.20 10.75 -15.15
N THR A 154 -2.19 10.04 -15.65
CA THR A 154 -1.65 10.23 -17.01
C THR A 154 -2.34 9.37 -18.06
N GLY A 155 -3.15 8.40 -17.65
CA GLY A 155 -3.95 7.59 -18.56
C GLY A 155 -5.06 6.85 -17.83
N PRO A 156 -6.22 6.62 -18.48
CA PRO A 156 -7.36 5.98 -17.86
C PRO A 156 -7.12 4.47 -17.66
N SER A 157 -7.79 3.92 -16.65
CA SER A 157 -7.98 2.49 -16.45
C SER A 157 -9.22 2.04 -17.23
N ARG A 158 -9.19 0.81 -17.76
CA ARG A 158 -10.39 0.22 -18.37
C ARG A 158 -11.28 -0.36 -17.28
N ASP A 159 -12.45 0.24 -17.08
CA ASP A 159 -13.56 -0.34 -16.33
C ASP A 159 -14.65 -0.89 -17.29
N PRO A 160 -15.53 -1.81 -16.85
CA PRO A 160 -16.58 -2.42 -17.69
C PRO A 160 -17.51 -1.41 -18.39
N HIS A 161 -17.61 -0.19 -17.85
CA HIS A 161 -18.47 0.88 -18.34
C HIS A 161 -17.69 2.05 -18.98
N PHE A 162 -16.37 1.92 -19.13
CA PHE A 162 -15.50 2.94 -19.72
C PHE A 162 -15.61 4.33 -19.05
N LEU A 163 -15.94 4.37 -17.75
CA LEU A 163 -16.10 5.58 -16.96
C LEU A 163 -14.89 6.50 -17.07
N GLU A 164 -13.68 6.02 -16.79
CA GLU A 164 -12.49 6.86 -16.91
C GLU A 164 -12.16 7.18 -18.36
N ASN A 165 -12.35 6.24 -19.28
CA ASN A 165 -12.04 6.44 -20.69
C ASN A 165 -12.83 7.60 -21.32
N GLU A 166 -14.08 7.81 -20.89
CA GLU A 166 -14.94 8.87 -21.42
C GLU A 166 -14.87 10.17 -20.58
N HIS A 167 -14.64 10.04 -19.27
CA HIS A 167 -14.83 11.15 -18.32
C HIS A 167 -13.55 11.66 -17.65
N LEU A 168 -12.43 10.94 -17.73
CA LEU A 168 -11.17 11.38 -17.14
C LEU A 168 -10.47 12.44 -17.99
N LYS A 169 -10.11 13.55 -17.35
CA LYS A 169 -9.10 14.49 -17.84
C LYS A 169 -7.73 13.97 -17.44
N ILE A 170 -6.88 13.68 -18.43
CA ILE A 170 -5.53 13.16 -18.18
C ILE A 170 -4.54 14.29 -17.92
N GLY A 171 -3.61 14.02 -17.01
CA GLY A 171 -2.40 14.81 -16.81
C GLY A 171 -1.26 14.41 -17.74
N SER A 172 -0.17 15.17 -17.69
CA SER A 172 1.05 14.93 -18.45
C SER A 172 2.32 14.94 -17.60
N VAL A 173 2.20 15.27 -16.31
CA VAL A 173 3.33 15.46 -15.40
C VAL A 173 3.30 14.45 -14.27
N ILE A 174 4.44 13.80 -14.01
CA ILE A 174 4.69 13.04 -12.77
C ILE A 174 5.73 13.81 -11.96
N TYR A 175 5.41 14.16 -10.72
CA TYR A 175 6.32 14.91 -9.85
C TYR A 175 7.24 13.95 -9.08
N GLN A 176 8.51 14.32 -8.97
CA GLN A 176 9.50 13.60 -8.17
C GLN A 176 10.21 14.57 -7.22
N PHE A 177 10.20 14.23 -5.94
CA PHE A 177 10.94 14.94 -4.90
C PHE A 177 12.32 14.31 -4.77
N LYS A 178 13.35 15.15 -4.64
CA LYS A 178 14.73 14.72 -4.44
C LYS A 178 15.36 15.47 -3.27
N ASN A 179 16.28 14.79 -2.59
CA ASN A 179 17.15 15.41 -1.58
C ASN A 179 18.19 16.32 -2.27
N ALA A 180 18.91 17.15 -1.51
CA ALA A 180 19.80 18.18 -2.08
C ALA A 180 20.85 17.62 -3.06
N ASP A 181 21.35 16.42 -2.78
CA ASP A 181 22.38 15.74 -3.58
C ASP A 181 21.80 14.82 -4.68
N ASN A 182 20.47 14.78 -4.84
CA ASN A 182 19.75 13.91 -5.78
C ASN A 182 20.03 12.41 -5.59
N LEU A 183 20.42 12.01 -4.38
CA LEU A 183 20.71 10.63 -4.00
C LEU A 183 19.43 9.80 -3.81
N LEU A 184 18.42 10.38 -3.16
CA LEU A 184 17.14 9.75 -2.85
C LEU A 184 16.00 10.43 -3.61
N GLY A 185 15.07 9.61 -4.10
CA GLY A 185 13.84 10.07 -4.77
C GLY A 185 12.56 9.61 -4.07
N LEU A 186 11.51 10.42 -4.14
CA LEU A 186 10.14 10.06 -3.75
C LEU A 186 9.17 10.52 -4.83
N SER A 187 8.27 9.65 -5.26
CA SER A 187 7.28 9.95 -6.28
C SER A 187 6.06 9.02 -6.10
N ALA A 188 4.91 9.43 -6.62
CA ALA A 188 3.72 8.60 -6.69
C ALA A 188 3.23 8.45 -8.14
N ILE A 189 2.59 7.31 -8.41
CA ILE A 189 1.86 7.00 -9.63
C ILE A 189 0.45 6.51 -9.26
N ILE A 190 -0.51 6.79 -10.13
CA ILE A 190 -1.93 6.51 -9.90
C ILE A 190 -2.37 5.35 -10.80
N CYS A 191 -2.66 4.19 -10.20
CA CYS A 191 -3.27 3.02 -10.84
C CYS A 191 -2.74 2.71 -12.26
N SER A 192 -3.44 3.11 -13.32
CA SER A 192 -3.08 2.90 -14.74
C SER A 192 -1.91 3.72 -15.26
N ASP A 193 -1.35 4.66 -14.48
CA ASP A 193 0.00 5.21 -14.75
C ASP A 193 1.02 4.07 -14.89
N ALA A 194 0.78 2.92 -14.24
CA ALA A 194 1.55 1.70 -14.40
C ALA A 194 1.66 1.20 -15.85
N PHE A 195 0.71 1.54 -16.75
CA PHE A 195 0.70 1.09 -18.14
C PHE A 195 1.64 1.90 -19.03
N THR A 196 1.92 3.16 -18.66
CA THR A 196 2.78 4.06 -19.44
C THR A 196 4.25 3.88 -19.09
N LEU A 197 4.56 3.51 -17.83
CA LEU A 197 5.94 3.32 -17.38
C LEU A 197 6.75 2.27 -18.16
N PRO A 198 6.24 1.06 -18.49
CA PRO A 198 6.98 0.08 -19.28
C PRO A 198 7.33 0.59 -20.69
N GLN A 199 6.52 1.49 -21.24
CA GLN A 199 6.71 2.09 -22.56
C GLN A 199 7.83 3.14 -22.54
N ASN A 200 8.10 3.74 -21.37
CA ASN A 200 9.17 4.72 -21.16
C ASN A 200 10.17 4.24 -20.09
N ARG A 201 11.14 3.43 -20.54
CA ARG A 201 12.15 2.83 -19.67
C ARG A 201 12.99 3.84 -18.88
N ASP A 202 13.27 5.00 -19.47
CA ASP A 202 14.06 6.05 -18.82
C ASP A 202 13.27 6.70 -17.69
N LEU A 203 11.99 6.99 -17.91
CA LEU A 203 11.09 7.47 -16.87
C LEU A 203 10.94 6.44 -15.74
N CYS A 204 10.67 5.17 -16.09
CA CYS A 204 10.56 4.10 -15.10
C CYS A 204 11.85 3.97 -14.27
N ARG A 205 13.03 4.07 -14.90
CA ARG A 205 14.31 4.09 -14.18
C ARG A 205 14.46 5.33 -13.31
N GLN A 206 14.10 6.51 -13.79
CA GLN A 206 14.17 7.74 -13.01
C GLN A 206 13.32 7.66 -11.73
N LEU A 207 12.13 7.07 -11.82
CA LEU A 207 11.21 6.93 -10.69
C LEU A 207 11.59 5.81 -9.71
N THR A 208 12.51 4.91 -10.09
CA THR A 208 12.88 3.74 -9.27
C THR A 208 14.34 3.74 -8.81
N ASP A 209 15.29 4.39 -9.49
CA ASP A 209 16.69 4.39 -9.04
C ASP A 209 16.88 5.11 -7.69
N ARG A 210 17.23 4.36 -6.63
CA ARG A 210 17.39 4.86 -5.25
C ARG A 210 16.17 5.66 -4.79
N ALA A 211 14.98 5.14 -5.06
CA ALA A 211 13.73 5.85 -4.80
C ALA A 211 12.72 5.02 -4.02
N THR A 212 11.81 5.72 -3.35
CA THR A 212 10.52 5.18 -2.91
C THR A 212 9.46 5.59 -3.93
N LEU A 213 8.85 4.63 -4.58
CA LEU A 213 7.76 4.83 -5.54
C LEU A 213 6.44 4.35 -4.92
N VAL A 214 5.49 5.27 -4.74
CA VAL A 214 4.16 4.98 -4.21
C VAL A 214 3.19 4.77 -5.35
N HIS A 215 2.60 3.59 -5.46
CA HIS A 215 1.56 3.25 -6.43
C HIS A 215 0.23 3.20 -5.70
N ILE A 216 -0.54 4.28 -5.78
CA ILE A 216 -1.88 4.35 -5.18
C ILE A 216 -2.92 3.77 -6.15
N GLN A 217 -3.89 3.02 -5.64
CA GLN A 217 -4.79 2.22 -6.47
C GLN A 217 -6.20 2.14 -5.88
N LEU A 218 -7.19 2.04 -6.74
CA LEU A 218 -8.53 1.50 -6.57
C LEU A 218 -8.70 0.49 -7.70
N ASN A 219 -8.28 -0.76 -7.44
CA ASN A 219 -8.15 -1.76 -8.48
C ASN A 219 -8.76 -3.11 -8.05
N PRO A 220 -9.75 -3.65 -8.78
CA PRO A 220 -10.32 -4.96 -8.48
C PRO A 220 -9.35 -6.12 -8.76
N ASN A 221 -8.30 -5.92 -9.58
CA ASN A 221 -7.32 -6.93 -9.92
C ASN A 221 -5.88 -6.39 -9.91
N PRO A 222 -5.32 -6.08 -8.73
CA PRO A 222 -3.99 -5.46 -8.60
C PRO A 222 -2.83 -6.35 -9.07
N ARG A 223 -3.06 -7.66 -9.26
CA ARG A 223 -2.08 -8.63 -9.77
C ARG A 223 -2.11 -8.78 -11.30
N HIS A 224 -3.05 -8.13 -11.99
CA HIS A 224 -3.13 -8.21 -13.45
C HIS A 224 -1.81 -7.79 -14.10
N LEU A 225 -1.41 -8.49 -15.17
CA LEU A 225 -0.10 -8.38 -15.80
C LEU A 225 0.30 -6.92 -16.07
N ASP A 226 -0.61 -6.13 -16.64
CA ASP A 226 -0.34 -4.76 -17.04
C ASP A 226 -0.03 -3.84 -15.83
N TYR A 227 -0.70 -4.04 -14.70
CA TYR A 227 -0.43 -3.24 -13.48
C TYR A 227 0.90 -3.61 -12.83
N ARG A 228 1.39 -4.84 -13.01
CA ARG A 228 2.65 -5.32 -12.41
C ARG A 228 3.84 -5.26 -13.35
N GLN A 229 3.64 -4.96 -14.64
CA GLN A 229 4.71 -5.01 -15.63
C GLN A 229 5.88 -4.09 -15.29
N TYR A 230 5.63 -2.85 -14.82
CA TYR A 230 6.70 -1.93 -14.44
C TYR A 230 7.53 -2.44 -13.25
N ARG A 231 6.89 -3.16 -12.30
CA ARG A 231 7.58 -3.84 -11.19
C ARG A 231 8.46 -4.95 -11.74
N ALA A 232 7.92 -5.82 -12.58
CA ALA A 232 8.66 -6.92 -13.21
C ALA A 232 9.88 -6.41 -14.00
N ASP A 233 9.72 -5.32 -14.76
CA ASP A 233 10.79 -4.67 -15.51
C ASP A 233 11.86 -4.09 -14.57
N THR A 234 11.42 -3.40 -13.50
CA THR A 234 12.33 -2.83 -12.49
C THR A 234 13.13 -3.91 -11.77
N PHE A 235 12.49 -4.99 -11.36
CA PHE A 235 13.11 -6.08 -10.59
C PHE A 235 13.97 -7.01 -11.44
N SER A 236 13.83 -6.96 -12.77
CA SER A 236 14.68 -7.71 -13.70
C SER A 236 16.08 -7.10 -13.90
N LYS A 237 16.29 -5.85 -13.46
CA LYS A 237 17.56 -5.13 -13.60
C LYS A 237 18.58 -5.61 -12.58
N GLN A 238 19.85 -5.25 -12.81
CA GLN A 238 20.91 -5.54 -11.83
C GLN A 238 20.59 -4.90 -10.46
N PRO A 239 21.00 -5.53 -9.34
CA PRO A 239 20.68 -5.03 -7.99
C PRO A 239 21.01 -3.55 -7.77
N GLY A 240 22.17 -3.07 -8.23
CA GLY A 240 22.59 -1.67 -8.10
C GLY A 240 21.78 -0.65 -8.90
N LEU A 241 20.97 -1.10 -9.88
CA LEU A 241 20.10 -0.26 -10.72
C LEU A 241 18.61 -0.42 -10.38
N SER A 242 18.32 -1.13 -9.29
CA SER A 242 16.97 -1.48 -8.86
C SER A 242 16.83 -1.46 -7.34
N ASN A 243 17.72 -0.70 -6.67
CA ASN A 243 17.62 -0.41 -5.25
C ASN A 243 16.48 0.59 -5.03
N CYS A 244 15.28 0.09 -4.77
CA CYS A 244 14.07 0.88 -4.66
C CYS A 244 13.09 0.25 -3.69
N ASP A 245 12.28 1.09 -3.04
CA ASP A 245 11.04 0.64 -2.40
C ASP A 245 9.87 0.93 -3.34
N ILE A 246 9.02 -0.05 -3.59
CA ILE A 246 7.75 0.17 -4.28
C ILE A 246 6.62 -0.16 -3.31
N ILE A 247 5.74 0.81 -3.06
CA ILE A 247 4.60 0.68 -2.16
C ILE A 247 3.35 0.63 -3.04
N CYS A 248 2.72 -0.52 -3.19
CA CYS A 248 1.37 -0.61 -3.74
C CYS A 248 0.38 -0.42 -2.60
N LEU A 249 -0.46 0.62 -2.67
CA LEU A 249 -1.51 0.89 -1.68
C LEU A 249 -2.86 0.94 -2.39
N ASN A 250 -3.66 -0.07 -2.16
CA ASN A 250 -5.00 -0.23 -2.72
C ASN A 250 -6.06 -0.06 -1.62
N TRP A 251 -7.32 -0.07 -2.02
CA TRP A 251 -8.46 -0.27 -1.10
C TRP A 251 -8.47 -1.70 -0.55
N ALA A 252 -9.26 -1.94 0.51
CA ALA A 252 -9.47 -3.26 1.08
C ALA A 252 -10.18 -4.23 0.10
N ARG A 253 -10.22 -5.52 0.47
CA ARG A 253 -10.94 -6.56 -0.29
C ARG A 253 -12.45 -6.34 -0.32
N ASN A 254 -13.11 -7.05 -1.25
CA ASN A 254 -14.57 -7.16 -1.34
C ASN A 254 -15.27 -5.80 -1.43
N ILE A 255 -14.77 -4.93 -2.31
CA ILE A 255 -15.39 -3.63 -2.56
C ILE A 255 -16.80 -3.83 -3.12
N LEU A 256 -17.70 -3.02 -2.57
CA LEU A 256 -19.05 -2.82 -3.03
C LEU A 256 -19.11 -1.49 -3.77
N GLN A 257 -19.45 -1.52 -5.05
CA GLN A 257 -19.59 -0.32 -5.88
C GLN A 257 -21.07 -0.04 -6.10
N TYR A 258 -21.45 1.23 -5.91
CA TYR A 258 -22.75 1.76 -6.29
C TYR A 258 -22.63 2.65 -7.54
N GLY A 259 -23.58 2.51 -8.46
CA GLY A 259 -23.72 3.36 -9.65
C GLY A 259 -24.97 4.24 -9.62
N HIS A 260 -25.31 4.84 -10.77
CA HIS A 260 -26.53 5.63 -10.91
C HIS A 260 -27.78 4.77 -10.68
N GLY A 261 -28.64 5.16 -9.74
CA GLY A 261 -29.89 4.45 -9.43
C GLY A 261 -29.75 3.31 -8.42
N ASP A 262 -28.71 3.33 -7.58
CA ASP A 262 -28.43 2.36 -6.51
C ASP A 262 -28.13 0.93 -7.01
N GLU A 263 -27.69 0.79 -8.27
CA GLU A 263 -27.18 -0.50 -8.79
C GLU A 263 -25.91 -0.91 -8.03
N GLU A 264 -25.89 -2.15 -7.53
CA GLU A 264 -24.83 -2.71 -6.69
C GLU A 264 -23.97 -3.70 -7.50
N GLU A 265 -22.66 -3.47 -7.54
CA GLU A 265 -21.67 -4.40 -8.08
C GLU A 265 -20.71 -4.87 -6.97
N ARG A 266 -20.47 -6.18 -6.90
CA ARG A 266 -19.51 -6.81 -5.96
C ARG A 266 -18.26 -7.24 -6.71
N TRP A 267 -17.12 -6.65 -6.36
CA TRP A 267 -15.87 -6.93 -7.07
C TRP A 267 -15.24 -8.29 -6.71
N ASN A 268 -15.56 -8.87 -5.55
CA ASN A 268 -14.90 -10.08 -5.00
C ASN A 268 -13.36 -10.00 -5.10
N ASN A 269 -12.82 -8.79 -4.97
CA ASN A 269 -11.41 -8.49 -5.16
C ASN A 269 -10.61 -8.74 -3.88
N ILE A 270 -9.30 -8.82 -4.04
CA ILE A 270 -8.35 -8.68 -2.94
C ILE A 270 -8.00 -7.21 -2.71
N GLY A 271 -7.48 -6.89 -1.52
CA GLY A 271 -6.83 -5.60 -1.31
C GLY A 271 -5.52 -5.50 -2.11
N GLY A 272 -4.58 -6.43 -1.90
CA GLY A 272 -3.37 -6.51 -2.71
C GLY A 272 -2.36 -5.38 -2.51
N SER A 273 -2.53 -4.57 -1.45
CA SER A 273 -1.50 -3.65 -0.98
C SER A 273 -0.24 -4.42 -0.57
N ALA A 274 0.93 -3.91 -0.95
CA ALA A 274 2.21 -4.57 -0.69
C ALA A 274 3.38 -3.59 -0.69
N TRP A 275 4.44 -3.93 0.03
CA TRP A 275 5.71 -3.23 0.02
C TRP A 275 6.81 -4.13 -0.55
N TYR A 276 7.41 -3.73 -1.66
CA TYR A 276 8.46 -4.48 -2.35
C TYR A 276 9.83 -3.89 -2.01
N LEU A 277 10.77 -4.74 -1.58
CA LEU A 277 12.13 -4.36 -1.20
C LEU A 277 13.21 -5.19 -1.91
N PRO A 278 14.42 -4.63 -2.12
CA PRO A 278 15.59 -5.38 -2.55
C PRO A 278 16.01 -6.45 -1.54
N HIS A 279 16.68 -7.51 -2.01
CA HIS A 279 17.05 -8.72 -1.26
C HIS A 279 17.91 -8.54 0.01
N ASP A 280 18.48 -7.37 0.20
CA ASP A 280 19.43 -7.02 1.26
C ASP A 280 18.83 -5.99 2.24
N ARG A 281 17.53 -5.69 2.09
CA ARG A 281 16.83 -4.64 2.85
C ARG A 281 15.64 -5.14 3.65
N CYS A 282 15.50 -6.45 3.83
CA CYS A 282 14.53 -7.03 4.75
C CYS A 282 15.11 -8.22 5.50
N SER A 283 14.85 -8.29 6.81
CA SER A 283 15.20 -9.46 7.61
C SER A 283 14.28 -10.63 7.28
N THR A 284 14.83 -11.84 7.38
CA THR A 284 14.07 -13.10 7.30
C THR A 284 14.16 -13.90 8.60
N HIS A 285 14.66 -13.28 9.67
CA HIS A 285 14.67 -13.88 11.00
C HIS A 285 13.25 -13.98 11.54
N ASP A 286 12.95 -15.10 12.19
CA ASP A 286 11.62 -15.43 12.70
C ASP A 286 11.00 -14.32 13.53
N GLU A 287 11.78 -13.71 14.44
CA GLU A 287 11.28 -12.67 15.34
C GLU A 287 10.76 -11.44 14.58
N GLU A 288 11.44 -11.03 13.51
CA GLU A 288 11.04 -9.87 12.71
C GLU A 288 9.85 -10.20 11.80
N VAL A 289 9.81 -11.42 11.26
CA VAL A 289 8.69 -11.91 10.44
C VAL A 289 7.43 -12.02 11.31
N LEU A 290 7.51 -12.66 12.47
CA LEU A 290 6.37 -12.83 13.40
C LEU A 290 5.87 -11.50 13.95
N ARG A 291 6.78 -10.56 14.23
CA ARG A 291 6.42 -9.22 14.68
C ARG A 291 5.56 -8.47 13.66
N ASN A 292 5.87 -8.60 12.37
CA ASN A 292 5.08 -8.00 11.30
C ASN A 292 3.80 -8.79 11.01
N ASP A 293 3.88 -10.13 10.95
CA ASP A 293 2.75 -11.03 10.70
C ASP A 293 1.62 -10.81 11.73
N SER A 294 1.96 -10.71 13.03
CA SER A 294 1.00 -10.44 14.11
C SER A 294 0.29 -9.08 14.01
N ARG A 295 0.76 -8.20 13.14
CA ARG A 295 0.15 -6.87 12.90
C ARG A 295 -0.41 -6.73 11.49
N GLY A 296 -0.54 -7.85 10.78
CA GLY A 296 -1.13 -7.88 9.45
C GLY A 296 -0.19 -7.41 8.34
N LEU A 297 1.13 -7.56 8.49
CA LEU A 297 2.10 -7.36 7.42
C LEU A 297 2.85 -8.66 7.16
N TYR A 298 2.47 -9.36 6.10
CA TYR A 298 2.88 -10.72 5.83
C TYR A 298 4.08 -10.81 4.91
N TYR A 299 5.13 -11.49 5.37
CA TYR A 299 6.33 -11.69 4.56
C TYR A 299 6.10 -12.71 3.43
N ALA A 300 6.68 -12.44 2.26
CA ALA A 300 6.90 -13.36 1.15
C ALA A 300 8.19 -13.00 0.40
N LEU A 301 8.73 -13.95 -0.36
CA LEU A 301 9.91 -13.78 -1.21
C LEU A 301 9.52 -14.00 -2.67
N LEU A 302 9.45 -12.92 -3.44
CA LEU A 302 9.20 -12.96 -4.87
C LEU A 302 10.44 -13.48 -5.62
N GLU A 303 10.20 -14.32 -6.63
CA GLU A 303 11.21 -14.73 -7.61
C GLU A 303 12.02 -13.51 -8.10
N LYS A 304 13.32 -13.71 -8.37
CA LYS A 304 14.31 -12.64 -8.62
C LYS A 304 14.71 -11.83 -7.37
N ARG A 305 14.57 -12.42 -6.17
CA ARG A 305 15.11 -11.92 -4.91
C ARG A 305 14.54 -10.55 -4.53
N ARG A 306 13.22 -10.48 -4.43
CA ARG A 306 12.53 -9.32 -3.86
C ARG A 306 11.75 -9.75 -2.64
N HIS A 307 11.96 -9.05 -1.52
CA HIS A 307 11.08 -9.22 -0.38
C HIS A 307 9.78 -8.50 -0.67
N VAL A 308 8.68 -9.12 -0.28
CA VAL A 308 7.33 -8.56 -0.40
C VAL A 308 6.70 -8.63 0.98
N LEU A 309 6.30 -7.47 1.49
CA LEU A 309 5.54 -7.36 2.73
C LEU A 309 4.10 -7.00 2.37
N LEU A 310 3.20 -7.98 2.47
CA LEU A 310 1.81 -7.91 2.04
C LEU A 310 0.96 -7.39 3.20
N PHE A 311 0.17 -6.34 2.96
CA PHE A 311 -0.75 -5.89 3.99
C PHE A 311 -1.95 -6.84 4.08
N HIS A 312 -2.49 -6.99 5.28
CA HIS A 312 -3.78 -7.65 5.48
C HIS A 312 -4.83 -7.00 4.59
N TYR A 313 -5.76 -7.79 4.06
CA TYR A 313 -6.68 -7.29 3.03
C TYR A 313 -7.88 -6.52 3.56
N ASP A 314 -8.13 -6.53 4.87
CA ASP A 314 -9.22 -5.76 5.48
C ASP A 314 -8.87 -4.29 5.72
N GLU A 315 -9.89 -3.48 5.99
CA GLU A 315 -9.71 -2.09 6.37
C GLU A 315 -8.75 -1.94 7.55
N ALA A 316 -7.78 -1.05 7.39
CA ALA A 316 -6.88 -0.67 8.46
C ALA A 316 -6.08 0.60 8.12
N VAL A 317 -5.54 1.22 9.18
CA VAL A 317 -4.41 2.13 9.07
C VAL A 317 -3.18 1.43 9.62
N PHE A 318 -2.08 1.43 8.85
CA PHE A 318 -0.82 0.81 9.25
C PHE A 318 0.20 1.91 9.57
N GLU A 319 0.68 1.94 10.82
CA GLU A 319 1.80 2.79 11.22
C GLU A 319 3.08 1.98 11.18
N LEU A 320 4.06 2.43 10.39
CA LEU A 320 5.32 1.71 10.15
C LEU A 320 6.53 2.53 10.57
N THR A 321 7.59 1.84 10.99
CA THR A 321 8.95 2.38 11.04
C THR A 321 9.74 1.82 9.85
N VAL A 322 10.31 2.70 9.03
CA VAL A 322 10.86 2.33 7.72
C VAL A 322 12.30 2.81 7.56
N PRO A 323 13.27 1.89 7.33
CA PRO A 323 14.64 2.24 6.96
C PRO A 323 14.70 2.96 5.60
N LYS A 324 15.63 3.90 5.42
CA LYS A 324 15.81 4.60 4.15
C LYS A 324 16.27 3.66 3.03
N VAL A 325 15.97 4.04 1.78
CA VAL A 325 16.44 3.30 0.59
C VAL A 325 17.97 3.30 0.48
N VAL A 326 18.58 4.40 0.90
CA VAL A 326 20.02 4.61 0.91
C VAL A 326 20.40 5.33 2.20
N ASN A 327 21.50 4.92 2.80
CA ASN A 327 22.18 5.60 3.90
C ASN A 327 23.60 5.97 3.43
N ASP A 328 24.03 7.20 3.66
CA ASP A 328 25.37 7.68 3.31
C ASP A 328 26.39 7.54 4.47
N GLY A 329 25.93 7.09 5.63
CA GLY A 329 26.77 6.79 6.78
C GLY A 329 27.56 5.47 6.66
N PRO A 330 28.38 5.14 7.68
CA PRO A 330 29.12 3.87 7.74
C PRO A 330 28.22 2.65 7.56
N ALA A 331 28.68 1.67 6.77
CA ALA A 331 27.91 0.45 6.46
C ALA A 331 27.44 -0.33 7.70
N VAL A 332 28.20 -0.27 8.81
CA VAL A 332 27.82 -0.91 10.10
C VAL A 332 26.54 -0.32 10.71
N GLN A 333 26.13 0.88 10.29
CA GLN A 333 24.90 1.54 10.74
C GLN A 333 23.71 1.28 9.78
N ALA A 334 23.92 0.56 8.68
CA ALA A 334 22.84 0.27 7.74
C ALA A 334 21.79 -0.63 8.40
N ASN A 335 20.52 -0.19 8.38
CA ASN A 335 19.39 -0.96 8.88
C ASN A 335 18.79 -1.79 7.73
N THR A 336 18.89 -3.12 7.84
CA THR A 336 18.43 -4.10 6.85
C THR A 336 17.20 -4.88 7.30
N ILE A 337 16.55 -4.47 8.40
CA ILE A 337 15.37 -5.17 8.94
C ILE A 337 14.17 -5.05 7.99
N GLY A 338 14.07 -3.94 7.27
CA GLY A 338 12.92 -3.59 6.43
C GLY A 338 11.84 -2.81 7.21
N PRO A 339 10.71 -2.49 6.56
CA PRO A 339 9.55 -1.89 7.22
C PRO A 339 9.03 -2.75 8.37
N VAL A 340 8.74 -2.10 9.50
CA VAL A 340 8.17 -2.75 10.69
C VAL A 340 6.87 -2.07 11.06
N VAL A 341 5.77 -2.82 11.16
CA VAL A 341 4.50 -2.27 11.64
C VAL A 341 4.60 -2.01 13.15
N SER A 342 4.57 -0.74 13.53
CA SER A 342 4.53 -0.30 14.92
C SER A 342 3.13 -0.39 15.52
N ALA A 343 2.09 -0.11 14.73
CA ALA A 343 0.69 -0.25 15.12
C ALA A 343 -0.19 -0.53 13.90
N ARG A 344 -1.25 -1.33 14.09
CA ARG A 344 -2.36 -1.46 13.15
C ARG A 344 -3.59 -0.87 13.83
N LEU A 345 -4.32 -0.02 13.12
CA LEU A 345 -5.55 0.58 13.63
C LEU A 345 -6.75 0.15 12.79
N THR A 346 -7.87 -0.10 13.46
CA THR A 346 -9.16 -0.41 12.84
C THR A 346 -10.16 0.70 13.14
N TRP A 347 -11.19 0.82 12.30
CA TRP A 347 -12.22 1.84 12.51
C TRP A 347 -13.17 1.42 13.63
N ASP A 348 -13.26 2.25 14.66
CA ASP A 348 -14.26 2.13 15.71
C ASP A 348 -15.47 3.00 15.35
N SER A 349 -16.56 2.35 14.94
CA SER A 349 -17.80 3.03 14.58
C SER A 349 -18.50 3.71 15.76
N LEU A 350 -18.31 3.20 16.98
CA LEU A 350 -18.93 3.78 18.18
C LEU A 350 -18.26 5.10 18.55
N ASN A 351 -16.93 5.16 18.44
CA ASN A 351 -16.15 6.35 18.77
C ASN A 351 -15.81 7.23 17.54
N SER A 352 -16.18 6.79 16.33
CA SER A 352 -15.91 7.49 15.07
C SER A 352 -14.43 7.87 14.92
N GLY A 353 -13.55 6.88 15.09
CA GLY A 353 -12.10 7.08 15.05
C GLY A 353 -11.31 5.80 14.81
N TRP A 354 -10.05 5.98 14.39
CA TRP A 354 -9.08 4.89 14.25
C TRP A 354 -8.52 4.52 15.62
N GLN A 355 -8.64 3.24 16.01
CA GLN A 355 -8.17 2.72 17.30
C GLN A 355 -7.15 1.61 17.09
N GLU A 356 -6.12 1.55 17.93
CA GLU A 356 -5.12 0.48 17.86
C GLU A 356 -5.76 -0.88 18.11
N ASP A 357 -5.52 -1.81 17.19
CA ASP A 357 -5.92 -3.20 17.30
C ASP A 357 -4.68 -4.03 17.62
N ASN A 358 -4.64 -4.53 18.86
CA ASN A 358 -3.54 -5.35 19.36
C ASN A 358 -3.72 -6.84 19.05
N ASN A 359 -4.82 -7.23 18.42
CA ASN A 359 -5.05 -8.62 18.06
C ASN A 359 -4.37 -8.95 16.71
N SER A 360 -3.87 -10.19 16.60
CA SER A 360 -3.38 -10.72 15.34
C SER A 360 -4.54 -10.89 14.34
N PRO A 361 -4.58 -10.14 13.22
CA PRO A 361 -5.74 -10.18 12.32
C PRO A 361 -5.81 -11.52 11.59
N ASP A 362 -6.92 -12.25 11.69
CA ASP A 362 -7.09 -13.52 11.00
C ASP A 362 -7.08 -13.33 9.48
N ALA A 363 -6.10 -13.97 8.82
CA ALA A 363 -5.94 -13.91 7.38
C ALA A 363 -6.71 -15.01 6.63
N GLY A 364 -7.73 -15.59 7.25
CA GLY A 364 -8.60 -16.63 6.68
C GLY A 364 -8.16 -18.06 7.04
N PHE A 365 -7.20 -18.21 7.95
CA PHE A 365 -6.70 -19.52 8.34
C PHE A 365 -7.69 -20.28 9.23
N THR A 366 -8.41 -19.57 10.10
CA THR A 366 -9.43 -20.16 10.97
C THR A 366 -10.54 -20.83 10.15
N GLU A 367 -11.01 -20.16 9.09
CA GLU A 367 -12.04 -20.68 8.18
C GLU A 367 -11.54 -21.93 7.44
N LEU A 368 -10.29 -21.94 6.98
CA LEU A 368 -9.68 -23.11 6.35
C LEU A 368 -9.67 -24.33 7.29
N LEU A 369 -9.28 -24.15 8.55
CA LEU A 369 -9.21 -25.23 9.53
C LEU A 369 -10.59 -25.78 9.90
N ALA A 370 -11.59 -24.91 10.03
CA ALA A 370 -12.95 -25.29 10.41
C ALA A 370 -13.60 -26.30 9.43
N GLY A 371 -13.03 -26.48 8.23
CA GLY A 371 -13.44 -27.49 7.26
C GLY A 371 -13.18 -28.94 7.68
N ASP A 372 -12.29 -29.21 8.64
CA ASP A 372 -11.98 -30.58 9.12
C ASP A 372 -11.72 -30.61 10.65
N PRO A 373 -12.57 -31.29 11.45
CA PRO A 373 -12.39 -31.40 12.90
C PRO A 373 -11.07 -32.04 13.32
N ILE A 374 -10.54 -33.01 12.56
CA ILE A 374 -9.28 -33.71 12.88
C ILE A 374 -8.11 -32.75 12.71
N VAL A 375 -8.11 -31.97 11.62
CA VAL A 375 -7.09 -30.96 11.37
C VAL A 375 -7.17 -29.85 12.42
N THR A 376 -8.39 -29.42 12.76
CA THR A 376 -8.61 -28.43 13.82
C THR A 376 -8.02 -28.90 15.16
N GLU A 377 -8.27 -30.15 15.56
CA GLU A 377 -7.72 -30.71 16.80
C GLU A 377 -6.18 -30.82 16.74
N ALA A 378 -5.63 -31.29 15.62
CA ALA A 378 -4.19 -31.45 15.43
C ALA A 378 -3.42 -30.11 15.49
N PHE A 379 -4.01 -29.03 14.99
CA PHE A 379 -3.41 -27.69 14.97
C PHE A 379 -3.74 -26.83 16.20
N ALA A 380 -4.65 -27.27 17.07
CA ALA A 380 -5.07 -26.49 18.25
C ALA A 380 -3.91 -25.98 19.13
N PRO A 381 -2.85 -26.78 19.42
CA PRO A 381 -1.70 -26.28 20.20
C PRO A 381 -0.92 -25.17 19.49
N LEU A 382 -0.81 -25.22 18.16
CA LEU A 382 -0.08 -24.23 17.37
C LEU A 382 -0.88 -22.92 17.23
N LEU A 383 -2.21 -23.03 17.09
CA LEU A 383 -3.11 -21.88 17.13
C LEU A 383 -3.04 -21.14 18.47
N ALA A 384 -3.02 -21.89 19.59
CA ALA A 384 -2.92 -21.32 20.93
C ALA A 384 -1.58 -20.61 21.19
N ALA A 385 -0.52 -20.94 20.44
CA ALA A 385 0.77 -20.28 20.52
C ALA A 385 0.84 -18.97 19.71
N GLU A 386 -0.18 -18.67 18.89
CA GLU A 386 -0.23 -17.53 17.97
C GLU A 386 0.99 -17.42 17.02
N ASP A 387 1.65 -18.55 16.76
CA ASP A 387 2.85 -18.63 15.93
C ASP A 387 2.51 -19.19 14.54
N ARG A 388 2.28 -18.28 13.60
CA ARG A 388 2.00 -18.62 12.20
C ARG A 388 3.17 -19.30 11.50
N LEU A 389 4.42 -19.01 11.89
CA LEU A 389 5.58 -19.68 11.30
C LEU A 389 5.61 -21.15 11.68
N SER A 390 5.33 -21.46 12.95
CA SER A 390 5.25 -22.84 13.41
C SER A 390 4.13 -23.62 12.71
N ILE A 391 3.01 -22.97 12.40
CA ILE A 391 1.93 -23.56 11.59
C ILE A 391 2.41 -23.88 10.16
N GLU A 392 3.00 -22.92 9.45
CA GLU A 392 3.51 -23.14 8.08
C GLU A 392 4.57 -24.25 8.04
N ARG A 393 5.44 -24.31 9.06
CA ARG A 393 6.47 -25.36 9.20
C ARG A 393 5.84 -26.73 9.44
N ALA A 394 4.83 -26.82 10.31
CA ALA A 394 4.12 -28.07 10.57
C ALA A 394 3.42 -28.59 9.31
N ILE A 395 2.82 -27.68 8.53
CA ILE A 395 2.23 -28.00 7.22
C ILE A 395 3.30 -28.51 6.26
N ALA A 396 4.41 -27.79 6.09
CA ALA A 396 5.49 -28.17 5.18
C ALA A 396 6.12 -29.55 5.51
N LEU A 397 6.25 -29.87 6.81
CA LEU A 397 6.70 -31.19 7.26
C LEU A 397 5.66 -32.28 6.94
N SER A 398 4.38 -31.98 7.17
CA SER A 398 3.29 -32.94 7.00
C SER A 398 2.96 -33.22 5.53
N SER A 399 3.18 -32.24 4.65
CA SER A 399 2.94 -32.34 3.20
C SER A 399 4.15 -32.89 2.42
N GLY A 400 5.30 -33.09 3.07
CA GLY A 400 6.54 -33.49 2.41
C GLY A 400 7.18 -32.40 1.54
N GLN A 401 6.76 -31.14 1.69
CA GLN A 401 7.32 -29.98 0.97
C GLN A 401 8.66 -29.51 1.56
N ALA A 402 8.95 -29.88 2.81
CA ALA A 402 10.23 -29.55 3.43
C ALA A 402 11.35 -30.50 2.95
N GLU A 403 12.35 -29.95 2.27
CA GLU A 403 13.64 -30.64 2.13
C GLU A 403 14.28 -30.76 3.51
N LEU A 404 14.44 -31.99 4.03
CA LEU A 404 14.99 -32.27 5.37
C LEU A 404 16.51 -32.02 5.46
N ASN A 405 16.96 -30.82 5.10
CA ASN A 405 18.31 -30.32 5.33
C ASN A 405 18.34 -29.40 6.58
N GLU A 406 19.52 -29.04 7.09
CA GLU A 406 19.65 -28.24 8.34
C GLU A 406 18.94 -26.87 8.30
N SER A 407 18.58 -26.38 7.11
CA SER A 407 17.97 -25.07 6.89
C SER A 407 16.50 -25.13 6.49
N TRP A 408 15.86 -26.30 6.62
CA TRP A 408 14.46 -26.53 6.24
C TRP A 408 13.49 -25.55 6.90
N HIS A 409 13.82 -25.09 8.12
CA HIS A 409 12.97 -24.21 8.93
C HIS A 409 13.15 -22.72 8.58
N VAL A 410 14.19 -22.34 7.84
CA VAL A 410 14.49 -20.93 7.53
C VAL A 410 13.42 -20.35 6.62
N VAL A 411 12.80 -19.22 7.02
CA VAL A 411 11.66 -18.60 6.30
C VAL A 411 11.94 -18.40 4.81
N GLY A 412 13.12 -17.90 4.46
CA GLY A 412 13.53 -17.68 3.06
C GLY A 412 13.66 -18.93 2.20
N LYS A 413 13.59 -20.13 2.81
CA LYS A 413 13.68 -21.44 2.14
C LYS A 413 12.36 -22.22 2.17
N LEU A 414 11.38 -21.78 2.95
CA LEU A 414 10.05 -22.41 2.98
C LEU A 414 9.31 -22.13 1.68
N GLU A 415 8.75 -23.18 1.06
CA GLU A 415 7.98 -23.07 -0.18
C GLU A 415 6.77 -22.15 -0.04
N ALA A 416 6.07 -22.21 1.10
CA ALA A 416 4.90 -21.37 1.41
C ALA A 416 5.20 -19.86 1.30
N PHE A 417 6.45 -19.45 1.54
CA PHE A 417 6.89 -18.06 1.48
C PHE A 417 7.37 -17.64 0.09
N GLN A 418 7.55 -18.57 -0.85
CA GLN A 418 7.95 -18.23 -2.21
C GLN A 418 6.75 -17.68 -2.99
N MET A 419 6.97 -16.58 -3.68
CA MET A 419 5.98 -15.93 -4.52
C MET A 419 6.48 -15.96 -5.97
N LYS A 420 5.60 -16.43 -6.86
CA LYS A 420 5.86 -16.50 -8.30
C LYS A 420 5.70 -15.12 -8.94
N PRO A 421 6.11 -14.92 -10.21
CA PRO A 421 6.04 -13.62 -10.86
C PRO A 421 4.61 -13.08 -11.00
N ASP A 422 3.58 -13.93 -10.88
CA ASP A 422 2.17 -13.54 -10.84
C ASP A 422 1.74 -12.85 -9.54
N GLU A 423 2.64 -12.74 -8.56
CA GLU A 423 2.43 -12.12 -7.24
C GLU A 423 1.29 -12.76 -6.44
N VAL A 424 0.96 -14.02 -6.73
CA VAL A 424 -0.01 -14.81 -5.95
C VAL A 424 0.64 -15.29 -4.66
N VAL A 425 -0.10 -15.16 -3.55
CA VAL A 425 0.36 -15.61 -2.23
C VAL A 425 -0.09 -17.05 -2.00
N TYR A 426 0.87 -17.95 -1.76
CA TYR A 426 0.62 -19.37 -1.53
C TYR A 426 0.79 -19.80 -0.07
N ARG A 427 0.94 -18.83 0.84
CA ARG A 427 1.02 -19.07 2.28
C ARG A 427 -0.30 -19.66 2.79
N THR A 428 -0.23 -20.77 3.52
CA THR A 428 -1.44 -21.43 4.04
C THR A 428 -2.05 -20.67 5.21
N THR A 429 -1.24 -19.94 5.97
CA THR A 429 -1.72 -19.05 7.05
C THR A 429 -2.23 -17.70 6.53
N PHE A 430 -2.24 -17.49 5.21
CA PHE A 430 -2.75 -16.30 4.55
C PHE A 430 -3.66 -16.70 3.38
N CYS A 431 -4.90 -17.09 3.69
CA CYS A 431 -5.87 -17.60 2.72
C CYS A 431 -6.71 -16.50 2.04
N SER A 432 -6.60 -15.26 2.50
CA SER A 432 -7.48 -14.13 2.11
C SER A 432 -7.48 -13.76 0.61
N GLY A 433 -6.63 -14.39 -0.21
CA GLY A 433 -6.46 -14.10 -1.63
C GLY A 433 -6.42 -15.30 -2.58
N GLN A 434 -6.80 -16.48 -2.10
CA GLN A 434 -6.97 -17.69 -2.89
C GLN A 434 -8.49 -17.91 -3.08
N PRO A 435 -8.99 -18.31 -4.27
CA PRO A 435 -10.23 -19.07 -4.29
C PRO A 435 -10.01 -20.27 -3.38
N ILE A 436 -10.93 -20.56 -2.45
CA ILE A 436 -10.86 -21.76 -1.60
C ILE A 436 -10.59 -22.92 -2.56
N PRO A 437 -9.41 -23.55 -2.52
CA PRO A 437 -9.15 -24.63 -3.44
C PRO A 437 -10.08 -25.78 -3.05
N ASP A 438 -10.53 -26.58 -4.02
CA ASP A 438 -11.06 -27.93 -3.80
C ASP A 438 -9.98 -28.89 -3.22
N THR A 439 -8.99 -28.37 -2.49
CA THR A 439 -8.08 -29.16 -1.68
C THR A 439 -8.79 -29.49 -0.39
N THR A 440 -9.60 -30.55 -0.42
CA THR A 440 -9.68 -31.43 0.75
C THR A 440 -8.25 -31.75 1.17
N LEU A 441 -7.82 -31.23 2.32
CA LEU A 441 -6.67 -31.74 3.06
C LEU A 441 -6.99 -33.20 3.38
N SER A 442 -6.65 -34.13 2.48
CA SER A 442 -6.91 -35.54 2.68
C SER A 442 -5.81 -36.13 3.55
N PHE A 443 -6.02 -36.08 4.87
CA PHE A 443 -5.21 -36.84 5.80
C PHE A 443 -5.65 -38.31 5.77
N SER A 444 -4.81 -39.18 5.24
CA SER A 444 -5.00 -40.64 5.38
C SER A 444 -4.26 -41.12 6.64
N SER A 445 -5.00 -41.66 7.60
CA SER A 445 -4.42 -42.32 8.77
C SER A 445 -3.90 -43.70 8.35
N VAL A 446 -2.60 -43.93 8.50
CA VAL A 446 -2.02 -45.27 8.40
C VAL A 446 -1.84 -45.79 9.82
N THR A 447 -2.80 -46.58 10.30
CA THR A 447 -2.60 -47.40 11.50
C THR A 447 -1.56 -48.47 11.17
N ALA A 448 -0.41 -48.42 11.83
CA ALA A 448 0.54 -49.52 11.83
C ALA A 448 -0.13 -50.73 12.50
N GLY A 449 -0.65 -51.63 11.66
CA GLY A 449 -1.16 -52.92 12.10
C GLY A 449 -0.03 -53.73 12.72
N ALA A 450 -0.25 -54.19 13.95
CA ALA A 450 0.55 -55.23 14.58
C ALA A 450 0.58 -56.46 13.67
N ASN A 451 1.77 -56.90 13.27
CA ASN A 451 1.92 -58.19 12.63
C ASN A 451 1.75 -59.32 13.67
N PRO A 452 1.01 -60.39 13.34
CA PRO A 452 0.92 -61.58 14.18
C PRO A 452 2.24 -62.34 14.29
#